data_AF-A0A1F7YS62-F1
#
_entry.id   AF-A0A1F7YS62-F1
#
_cell.length_a   1.000
_cell.length_b   1.000
_cell.length_c   1.000
_cell.angle_alpha   90.00
_cell.angle_beta   90.00
_cell.angle_gamma   90.00
#
_symmetry.space_group_name_H-M   'P 1'
#
loop_
_entity.id
_entity.type
_entity.pdbx_description
1 polymer ?
#
loop_
_entity_poly.entity_id
_entity_poly.type
_entity_poly.pdbx_seq_one_letter_code
_entity_poly.pdbx_strand_id
1 'polypeptide(L)'
;MNILLFVIIFLYTTNWVRVLLLKDLFNRSNNKKLFSKFNNEKYLAKVNKKAKLKFDIRVQESPAIYGYMAGLPIAPFMVVSSGAIKQLSLNELEWIVLHEVGHCVMWHVAKNALGQALFLIGGIVLLVFLKLNIIFIPVYAVLLGIVWYQIERVFELNADKFSLARIDDPRGMITANQKMKAKGKSIFYKNLLLGKLFTPHLSYDERIEMAKLKL
;
A
#
# COMPACT_ATOMS: atom_id res chain seq x y z
N MET A 1 -21.93 -17.22 -17.63
CA MET A 1 -22.04 -15.74 -17.67
C MET A 1 -21.93 -15.12 -16.28
N ASN A 2 -22.76 -15.53 -15.31
CA ASN A 2 -22.80 -14.97 -13.94
C ASN A 2 -21.45 -15.03 -13.18
N ILE A 3 -20.75 -16.17 -13.22
CA ILE A 3 -19.44 -16.33 -12.56
C ILE A 3 -18.39 -15.39 -13.16
N LEU A 4 -18.31 -15.30 -14.50
CA LEU A 4 -17.35 -14.45 -15.18
C LEU A 4 -17.57 -12.97 -14.82
N LEU A 5 -18.82 -12.52 -14.81
CA LEU A 5 -19.17 -11.16 -14.41
C LEU A 5 -18.74 -10.87 -12.97
N PHE A 6 -19.02 -11.79 -12.04
CA PHE A 6 -18.59 -11.68 -10.65
C PHE A 6 -17.07 -11.56 -10.53
N VAL A 7 -16.32 -12.47 -11.18
CA VAL A 7 -14.85 -12.50 -11.14
C VAL A 7 -14.26 -11.16 -11.62
N ILE A 8 -14.74 -10.65 -12.76
CA ILE A 8 -14.24 -9.39 -13.33
C ILE A 8 -14.50 -8.23 -12.37
N ILE A 9 -15.73 -8.10 -11.87
CA ILE A 9 -16.09 -7.00 -10.97
C ILE A 9 -15.32 -7.10 -9.66
N PHE A 10 -15.26 -8.28 -9.03
CA PHE A 10 -14.55 -8.47 -7.77
C PHE A 10 -13.06 -8.17 -7.91
N LEU A 11 -12.39 -8.69 -8.95
CA LEU A 11 -10.97 -8.43 -9.18
C LEU A 11 -10.71 -6.95 -9.47
N TYR A 12 -11.56 -6.30 -10.26
CA TYR A 12 -11.46 -4.87 -10.51
C TYR A 12 -11.64 -4.07 -9.21
N THR A 13 -12.71 -4.32 -8.46
CA THR A 13 -13.01 -3.61 -7.21
C THR A 13 -11.91 -3.78 -6.17
N THR A 14 -11.28 -4.95 -6.05
CA THR A 14 -10.21 -5.19 -5.05
C THR A 14 -8.83 -4.76 -5.52
N ASN A 15 -8.60 -4.55 -6.82
CA ASN A 15 -7.28 -4.25 -7.37
C ASN A 15 -7.21 -2.97 -8.22
N TRP A 16 -8.25 -2.14 -8.27
CA TRP A 16 -8.28 -0.96 -9.16
C TRP A 16 -7.07 -0.04 -8.99
N VAL A 17 -6.59 0.19 -7.76
CA VAL A 17 -5.38 0.99 -7.50
C VAL A 17 -4.14 0.36 -8.16
N ARG A 18 -3.98 -0.96 -8.02
CA ARG A 18 -2.86 -1.70 -8.64
C ARG A 18 -2.96 -1.69 -10.16
N VAL A 19 -4.17 -1.80 -10.71
CA VAL A 19 -4.42 -1.70 -12.16
C VAL A 19 -4.02 -0.32 -12.70
N LEU A 20 -4.37 0.76 -11.97
CA LEU A 20 -3.95 2.13 -12.34
C LEU A 20 -2.42 2.29 -12.28
N LEU A 21 -1.78 1.77 -11.23
CA LEU A 21 -0.32 1.81 -11.09
C LEU A 21 0.39 1.02 -12.20
N LEU A 22 -0.13 -0.16 -12.56
CA LEU A 22 0.40 -0.97 -13.66
C LEU A 22 0.29 -0.23 -14.99
N LYS A 23 -0.85 0.41 -15.26
CA LYS A 23 -1.04 1.23 -16.47
C LYS A 23 0.01 2.35 -16.56
N ASP A 24 0.27 3.04 -15.46
CA ASP A 24 1.29 4.09 -15.41
C ASP A 24 2.71 3.54 -15.61
N LEU A 25 3.01 2.35 -15.07
CA LEU A 25 4.29 1.68 -15.27
C LEU A 25 4.48 1.25 -16.73
N PHE A 26 3.48 0.62 -17.36
CA PHE A 26 3.53 0.23 -18.78
C PHE A 26 3.73 1.42 -19.69
N ASN A 27 3.05 2.54 -19.44
CA ASN A 27 3.24 3.77 -20.21
C ASN A 27 4.64 4.39 -20.05
N ARG A 28 5.31 4.18 -18.91
CA ARG A 28 6.65 4.71 -18.62
C ARG A 28 7.79 3.81 -19.06
N SER A 29 7.55 2.52 -19.31
CA SER A 29 8.55 1.53 -19.71
C SER A 29 9.31 1.88 -21.00
N ASN A 30 8.84 2.86 -21.78
CA ASN A 30 9.52 3.33 -22.98
C ASN A 30 10.76 4.23 -22.69
N ASN A 31 11.04 4.62 -21.44
CA ASN A 31 12.19 5.44 -21.06
C ASN A 31 13.28 4.66 -20.28
N LYS A 32 14.47 4.54 -20.88
CA LYS A 32 15.55 3.58 -20.56
C LYS A 32 16.36 3.78 -19.25
N LYS A 33 15.94 4.63 -18.30
CA LYS A 33 16.57 4.70 -16.96
C LYS A 33 15.50 4.69 -15.87
N LEU A 34 14.98 3.50 -15.56
CA LEU A 34 13.87 3.36 -14.61
C LEU A 34 14.28 3.62 -13.15
N PHE A 35 15.53 3.33 -12.77
CA PHE A 35 15.98 3.46 -11.38
C PHE A 35 17.43 3.93 -11.24
N SER A 36 17.71 4.78 -10.26
CA SER A 36 19.04 5.12 -9.77
C SER A 36 19.29 4.51 -8.37
N LYS A 37 20.55 4.41 -7.93
CA LYS A 37 20.88 3.86 -6.60
C LYS A 37 20.72 4.96 -5.54
N PHE A 38 20.15 4.61 -4.39
CA PHE A 38 20.15 5.51 -3.23
C PHE A 38 21.55 5.57 -2.60
N ASN A 39 22.13 6.77 -2.57
CA ASN A 39 23.54 6.98 -2.15
C ASN A 39 23.65 7.45 -0.70
N ASN A 40 23.24 6.61 0.27
CA ASN A 40 23.50 6.85 1.69
C ASN A 40 23.59 5.52 2.45
N GLU A 41 24.80 4.95 2.47
CA GLU A 41 25.05 3.62 3.05
C GLU A 41 24.85 3.58 4.56
N LYS A 42 25.20 4.66 5.27
CA LYS A 42 24.99 4.77 6.72
C LYS A 42 23.49 4.71 7.07
N TYR A 43 22.67 5.43 6.31
CA TYR A 43 21.22 5.36 6.46
C TYR A 43 20.68 3.97 6.11
N LEU A 44 21.14 3.37 5.01
CA LEU A 44 20.71 2.03 4.60
C LEU A 44 21.04 0.97 5.65
N ALA A 45 22.26 0.99 6.20
CA ALA A 45 22.67 0.09 7.26
C ALA A 45 21.82 0.26 8.53
N LYS A 46 21.50 1.51 8.89
CA LYS A 46 20.62 1.83 10.03
C LYS A 46 19.23 1.23 9.85
N VAL A 47 18.57 1.47 8.72
CA VAL A 47 17.21 0.95 8.48
C VAL A 47 17.18 -0.57 8.33
N ASN A 48 18.18 -1.18 7.68
CA ASN A 48 18.31 -2.64 7.60
C ASN A 48 18.43 -3.28 9.00
N LYS A 49 19.25 -2.68 9.89
CA LYS A 49 19.40 -3.13 11.28
C LYS A 49 18.07 -3.05 12.05
N LYS A 50 17.36 -1.93 11.94
CA LYS A 50 16.05 -1.72 12.58
C LYS A 50 14.98 -2.69 12.06
N ALA A 51 14.96 -2.91 10.76
CA ALA A 51 14.03 -3.81 10.09
C ALA A 51 14.31 -5.29 10.37
N LYS A 52 15.55 -5.65 10.72
CA LYS A 52 16.05 -7.02 10.72
C LYS A 52 15.85 -7.71 9.36
N LEU A 53 16.00 -6.93 8.29
CA LEU A 53 15.86 -7.36 6.90
C LEU A 53 16.95 -6.67 6.08
N LYS A 54 17.63 -7.43 5.21
CA LYS A 54 18.61 -6.87 4.27
C LYS A 54 17.89 -6.56 2.96
N PHE A 55 17.90 -5.28 2.57
CA PHE A 55 17.39 -4.81 1.29
C PHE A 55 18.21 -3.62 0.78
N ASP A 56 18.04 -3.29 -0.49
CA ASP A 56 18.57 -2.08 -1.12
C ASP A 56 17.45 -1.09 -1.45
N ILE A 57 17.78 0.21 -1.53
CA ILE A 57 16.85 1.25 -1.97
C ILE A 57 17.22 1.71 -3.38
N ARG A 58 16.23 1.66 -4.27
CA ARG A 58 16.27 2.14 -5.66
C ARG A 58 15.41 3.38 -5.79
N VAL A 59 15.88 4.39 -6.50
CA VAL A 59 15.18 5.66 -6.69
C VAL A 59 14.53 5.70 -8.06
N GLN A 60 13.21 5.88 -8.10
CA GLN A 60 12.45 6.05 -9.33
C GLN A 60 12.23 7.54 -9.59
N GLU A 61 12.48 8.00 -10.81
CA GLU A 61 12.22 9.41 -11.15
C GLU A 61 10.71 9.72 -11.15
N SER A 62 10.28 10.50 -10.16
CA SER A 62 8.91 10.96 -10.02
C SER A 62 8.83 12.11 -9.00
N PRO A 63 8.13 13.21 -9.28
CA PRO A 63 7.98 14.33 -8.34
C PRO A 63 7.04 14.02 -7.16
N ALA A 64 6.22 12.97 -7.27
CA ALA A 64 5.34 12.52 -6.19
C ALA A 64 6.14 11.93 -5.01
N ILE A 65 5.55 11.90 -3.82
CA ILE A 65 6.13 11.25 -2.63
C ILE A 65 5.51 9.87 -2.49
N TYR A 66 6.28 8.80 -2.72
CA TYR A 66 5.86 7.43 -2.47
C TYR A 66 7.07 6.50 -2.29
N GLY A 67 6.80 5.33 -1.73
CA GLY A 67 7.70 4.18 -1.74
C GLY A 67 6.89 2.89 -1.87
N TYR A 68 7.54 1.80 -2.26
CA TYR A 68 6.97 0.45 -2.19
C TYR A 68 8.08 -0.60 -2.11
N MET A 69 7.78 -1.76 -1.54
CA MET A 69 8.64 -2.94 -1.65
C MET A 69 8.34 -3.70 -2.95
N ALA A 70 9.41 -4.15 -3.61
CA ALA A 70 9.35 -5.01 -4.79
C ALA A 70 10.33 -6.18 -4.67
N GLY A 71 10.21 -7.14 -5.58
CA GLY A 71 10.99 -8.37 -5.56
C GLY A 71 10.34 -9.49 -4.77
N LEU A 72 11.04 -10.63 -4.69
CA LEU A 72 10.60 -11.78 -3.91
C LEU A 72 10.84 -11.52 -2.42
N PRO A 73 10.05 -12.11 -1.51
CA PRO A 73 10.25 -11.96 -0.06
C PRO A 73 11.66 -12.33 0.43
N ILE A 74 12.34 -13.24 -0.28
CA ILE A 74 13.72 -13.67 0.01
C ILE A 74 14.81 -12.72 -0.51
N ALA A 75 14.46 -11.86 -1.48
CA ALA A 75 15.38 -10.89 -2.08
C ALA A 75 14.65 -9.56 -2.37
N PRO A 76 14.12 -8.91 -1.32
CA PRO A 76 13.32 -7.70 -1.49
C PRO A 76 14.23 -6.50 -1.76
N PHE A 77 13.71 -5.55 -2.55
CA PHE A 77 14.30 -4.23 -2.69
C PHE A 77 13.20 -3.18 -2.57
N MET A 78 13.57 -2.02 -2.04
CA MET A 78 12.66 -0.90 -1.92
C MET A 78 12.80 -0.01 -3.14
N VAL A 79 11.68 0.50 -3.64
CA VAL A 79 11.64 1.62 -4.57
C VAL A 79 11.12 2.84 -3.84
N VAL A 80 11.80 3.97 -4.00
CA VAL A 80 11.41 5.28 -3.46
C VAL A 80 11.39 6.29 -4.59
N SER A 81 10.46 7.23 -4.61
CA SER A 81 10.45 8.28 -5.63
C SER A 81 11.54 9.34 -5.39
N SER A 82 12.06 9.96 -6.45
CA SER A 82 12.98 11.09 -6.32
C SER A 82 12.34 12.29 -5.60
N GLY A 83 11.02 12.44 -5.69
CA GLY A 83 10.23 13.39 -4.90
C GLY A 83 10.28 13.12 -3.39
N ALA A 84 10.20 11.86 -2.95
CA ALA A 84 10.37 11.52 -1.54
C ALA A 84 11.78 11.86 -1.05
N ILE A 85 12.82 11.53 -1.82
CA ILE A 85 14.21 11.86 -1.46
C ILE A 85 14.45 13.38 -1.35
N LYS A 86 13.89 14.17 -2.26
CA LYS A 86 14.11 15.63 -2.30
C LYS A 86 13.30 16.41 -1.28
N GLN A 87 12.15 15.88 -0.86
CA GLN A 87 11.15 16.63 -0.09
C GLN A 87 11.02 16.15 1.35
N LEU A 88 11.51 14.95 1.66
CA LEU A 88 11.48 14.38 2.99
C LEU A 88 12.84 14.48 3.67
N SER A 89 12.82 14.78 4.96
CA SER A 89 13.97 14.61 5.84
C SER A 89 14.27 13.13 6.05
N LEU A 90 15.45 12.82 6.61
CA LEU A 90 15.80 11.42 6.91
C LEU A 90 14.86 10.76 7.92
N ASN A 91 14.29 11.51 8.87
CA ASN A 91 13.33 10.97 9.84
C ASN A 91 11.97 10.67 9.18
N GLU A 92 11.54 11.55 8.26
CA GLU A 92 10.32 11.35 7.46
C GLU A 92 10.47 10.16 6.50
N LEU A 93 11.62 10.06 5.85
CA LEU A 93 11.95 8.93 4.98
C LEU A 93 12.07 7.62 5.77
N GLU A 94 12.57 7.67 7.01
CA GLU A 94 12.70 6.49 7.87
C GLU A 94 11.34 5.85 8.15
N TRP A 95 10.32 6.66 8.43
CA TRP A 95 8.96 6.14 8.57
C TRP A 95 8.47 5.42 7.31
N ILE A 96 8.60 6.04 6.12
CA ILE A 96 8.18 5.40 4.86
C ILE A 96 8.93 4.10 4.64
N VAL A 97 10.25 4.10 4.80
CA VAL A 97 11.08 2.90 4.62
C VAL A 97 10.64 1.78 5.56
N LEU A 98 10.50 2.07 6.86
CA LEU A 98 10.11 1.06 7.83
C LEU A 98 8.65 0.60 7.65
N HIS A 99 7.75 1.47 7.18
CA HIS A 99 6.37 1.11 6.85
C HIS A 99 6.33 0.09 5.70
N GLU A 100 6.99 0.40 4.58
CA GLU A 100 7.06 -0.49 3.42
C GLU A 100 7.73 -1.82 3.75
N VAL A 101 8.83 -1.78 4.50
CA VAL A 101 9.50 -3.00 4.97
C VAL A 101 8.62 -3.81 5.92
N GLY A 102 7.77 -3.16 6.72
CA GLY A 102 6.75 -3.82 7.53
C GLY A 102 5.84 -4.72 6.69
N HIS A 103 5.40 -4.27 5.51
CA HIS A 103 4.61 -5.10 4.59
C HIS A 103 5.37 -6.35 4.12
N CYS A 104 6.68 -6.22 3.90
CA CYS A 104 7.53 -7.34 3.51
C CYS A 104 7.70 -8.35 4.66
N VAL A 105 8.13 -7.87 5.84
CA VAL A 105 8.37 -8.70 7.03
C VAL A 105 7.12 -9.47 7.46
N MET A 106 5.94 -8.86 7.34
CA MET A 106 4.66 -9.48 7.72
C MET A 106 3.99 -10.26 6.59
N TRP A 107 4.67 -10.42 5.44
CA TRP A 107 4.18 -11.17 4.28
C TRP A 107 2.82 -10.67 3.77
N HIS A 108 2.56 -9.36 3.86
CA HIS A 108 1.26 -8.80 3.48
C HIS A 108 0.91 -9.06 2.01
N VAL A 109 1.90 -9.08 1.11
CA VAL A 109 1.67 -9.43 -0.31
C VAL A 109 1.16 -10.86 -0.47
N ALA A 110 1.78 -11.82 0.22
CA ALA A 110 1.38 -13.23 0.16
C ALA A 110 0.01 -13.46 0.82
N LYS A 111 -0.21 -12.85 2.00
CA LYS A 111 -1.51 -12.87 2.69
C LYS A 111 -2.62 -12.25 1.84
N ASN A 112 -2.31 -11.16 1.14
CA ASN A 112 -3.26 -10.52 0.23
C ASN A 112 -3.59 -11.44 -0.95
N ALA A 113 -2.60 -12.04 -1.60
CA ALA A 113 -2.84 -12.99 -2.69
C ALA A 113 -3.69 -14.20 -2.25
N LEU A 114 -3.33 -14.83 -1.13
CA LEU A 114 -4.07 -15.98 -0.60
C LEU A 114 -5.50 -15.59 -0.18
N GLY A 115 -5.65 -14.49 0.56
CA GLY A 115 -6.95 -14.04 1.03
C GLY A 115 -7.88 -13.62 -0.11
N GLN A 116 -7.37 -12.93 -1.15
CA GLN A 116 -8.16 -12.64 -2.35
C GLN A 116 -8.59 -13.91 -3.07
N ALA A 117 -7.73 -14.93 -3.18
CA ALA A 117 -8.09 -16.20 -3.79
C ALA A 117 -9.20 -16.91 -3.00
N LEU A 118 -9.11 -16.91 -1.66
CA LEU A 118 -10.14 -17.49 -0.79
C LEU A 118 -11.48 -16.72 -0.90
N PHE A 119 -11.44 -15.39 -0.91
CA PHE A 119 -12.64 -14.57 -1.10
C PHE A 119 -13.26 -14.78 -2.48
N LEU A 120 -12.45 -14.91 -3.52
CA LEU A 120 -12.92 -15.21 -4.88
C LEU A 120 -13.62 -16.56 -4.93
N ILE A 121 -12.99 -17.63 -4.41
CA ILE A 121 -13.55 -18.99 -4.40
C ILE A 121 -14.82 -19.02 -3.55
N GLY A 122 -14.78 -18.51 -2.32
CA GLY A 122 -15.93 -18.46 -1.43
C GLY A 122 -17.07 -17.64 -2.03
N GLY A 123 -16.75 -16.53 -2.71
CA GLY A 123 -17.71 -15.72 -3.42
C GLY A 123 -18.40 -16.44 -4.57
N ILE A 124 -17.64 -17.21 -5.36
CA ILE A 124 -18.20 -18.07 -6.43
C ILE A 124 -19.10 -19.16 -5.84
N VAL A 125 -18.67 -19.84 -4.78
CA VAL A 125 -19.45 -20.89 -4.11
C VAL A 125 -20.79 -20.33 -3.61
N LEU A 126 -20.77 -19.19 -2.92
CA LEU A 126 -21.98 -18.53 -2.43
C LEU A 126 -22.88 -18.06 -3.57
N LEU A 127 -22.32 -17.50 -4.64
CA LEU A 127 -23.08 -17.10 -5.82
C LEU A 127 -23.83 -18.28 -6.45
N VAL A 128 -23.18 -19.44 -6.56
CA VAL A 128 -23.79 -20.66 -7.11
C VAL A 128 -24.85 -21.21 -6.16
N PHE A 129 -24.56 -21.28 -4.87
CA PHE A 129 -25.48 -21.80 -3.85
C PHE A 129 -26.75 -20.95 -3.72
N LEU A 130 -26.60 -19.63 -3.67
CA LEU A 130 -27.70 -18.67 -3.54
C LEU A 130 -28.46 -18.43 -4.86
N LYS A 131 -27.95 -18.95 -5.99
CA LYS A 131 -28.51 -18.75 -7.34
C LYS A 131 -28.81 -17.27 -7.62
N LEU A 132 -27.88 -16.38 -7.27
CA LEU A 132 -28.09 -14.94 -7.39
C LEU A 132 -28.42 -14.54 -8.82
N ASN A 133 -29.46 -13.70 -8.97
CA ASN A 133 -29.81 -13.09 -10.25
C ASN A 133 -28.66 -12.19 -10.73
N ILE A 134 -28.44 -12.15 -12.05
CA ILE A 134 -27.37 -11.36 -12.68
C ILE A 134 -27.37 -9.88 -12.26
N ILE A 135 -28.54 -9.31 -11.97
CA ILE A 135 -28.70 -7.92 -11.51
C ILE A 135 -28.03 -7.67 -10.15
N PHE A 136 -27.99 -8.67 -9.26
CA PHE A 136 -27.41 -8.54 -7.93
C PHE A 136 -25.91 -8.85 -7.87
N ILE A 137 -25.34 -9.40 -8.93
CA ILE A 137 -23.91 -9.79 -8.98
C ILE A 137 -22.98 -8.58 -8.76
N PRO A 138 -23.18 -7.41 -9.39
CA PRO A 138 -22.33 -6.25 -9.16
C PRO A 138 -22.36 -5.78 -7.71
N VAL A 139 -23.54 -5.71 -7.10
CA VAL A 139 -23.71 -5.29 -5.70
C VAL A 139 -23.00 -6.27 -4.78
N TYR A 140 -23.18 -7.57 -5.00
CA TYR A 140 -22.52 -8.62 -4.23
C TYR A 140 -21.00 -8.55 -4.33
N ALA A 141 -20.45 -8.43 -5.54
CA ALA A 141 -19.01 -8.32 -5.77
C ALA A 141 -18.41 -7.07 -5.09
N VAL A 142 -19.10 -5.93 -5.15
CA VAL A 142 -18.66 -4.69 -4.51
C VAL A 142 -18.68 -4.83 -2.99
N LEU A 143 -19.74 -5.39 -2.39
CA LEU A 143 -19.81 -5.61 -0.94
C LEU A 143 -18.67 -6.51 -0.46
N LEU A 144 -18.39 -7.60 -1.19
CA LEU A 144 -17.29 -8.49 -0.87
C LEU A 144 -15.93 -7.78 -1.00
N GLY A 145 -15.77 -6.90 -1.99
CA GLY A 145 -14.60 -6.05 -2.15
C GLY A 145 -14.41 -5.04 -1.01
N ILE A 146 -15.50 -4.43 -0.51
CA ILE A 146 -15.46 -3.53 0.66
C ILE A 146 -14.98 -4.29 1.90
N VAL A 147 -15.50 -5.50 2.14
CA VAL A 147 -15.04 -6.36 3.24
C VAL A 147 -13.55 -6.67 3.09
N TRP A 148 -13.10 -6.99 1.87
CA TRP A 148 -11.69 -7.22 1.59
C TRP A 148 -10.82 -5.99 1.91
N TYR A 149 -11.28 -4.79 1.57
CA TYR A 149 -10.56 -3.56 1.92
C TYR A 149 -10.44 -3.33 3.42
N GLN A 150 -11.43 -3.73 4.22
CA GLN A 150 -11.29 -3.65 5.67
C GLN A 150 -10.17 -4.58 6.20
N ILE A 151 -9.97 -5.73 5.55
CA ILE A 151 -8.85 -6.63 5.88
C ILE A 151 -7.52 -5.99 5.47
N GLU A 152 -7.42 -5.41 4.27
CA GLU A 152 -6.19 -4.72 3.85
C GLU A 152 -5.86 -3.50 4.74
N ARG A 153 -6.86 -2.79 5.28
CA ARG A 153 -6.65 -1.74 6.29
C ARG A 153 -5.93 -2.25 7.54
N VAL A 154 -6.17 -3.50 7.94
CA VAL A 154 -5.44 -4.12 9.06
C VAL A 154 -3.96 -4.30 8.71
N PHE A 155 -3.63 -4.60 7.45
CA PHE A 155 -2.24 -4.70 6.99
C PHE A 155 -1.53 -3.35 7.07
N GLU A 156 -2.16 -2.26 6.64
CA GLU A 156 -1.62 -0.91 6.79
C GLU A 156 -1.42 -0.53 8.26
N LEU A 157 -2.40 -0.83 9.11
CA LEU A 157 -2.30 -0.59 10.56
C LEU A 157 -1.12 -1.35 11.18
N ASN A 158 -0.93 -2.61 10.77
CA ASN A 158 0.19 -3.42 11.23
C ASN A 158 1.53 -2.84 10.74
N ALA A 159 1.61 -2.37 9.49
CA ALA A 159 2.81 -1.73 8.95
C ALA A 159 3.16 -0.42 9.67
N ASP A 160 2.16 0.41 9.98
CA ASP A 160 2.35 1.62 10.78
C ASP A 160 2.76 1.32 12.22
N LYS A 161 2.18 0.29 12.86
CA LYS A 161 2.64 -0.17 14.19
C LYS A 161 4.08 -0.70 14.14
N PHE A 162 4.43 -1.43 13.09
CA PHE A 162 5.78 -1.96 12.90
C PHE A 162 6.81 -0.83 12.78
N SER A 163 6.49 0.22 12.00
CA SER A 163 7.36 1.38 11.81
C SER A 163 7.45 2.24 13.08
N LEU A 164 6.33 2.56 13.73
CA LEU A 164 6.29 3.32 14.99
C LEU A 164 7.11 2.67 16.11
N ALA A 165 7.20 1.35 16.14
CA ALA A 165 8.03 0.63 17.11
C ALA A 165 9.55 0.71 16.83
N ARG A 166 9.97 1.28 15.70
CA ARG A 166 11.36 1.22 15.19
C ARG A 166 11.93 2.54 14.69
N ILE A 167 11.10 3.53 14.36
CA ILE A 167 11.56 4.88 14.04
C ILE A 167 12.24 5.51 15.26
N ASP A 168 13.23 6.38 15.04
CA ASP A 168 13.85 7.12 16.14
C ASP A 168 12.97 8.26 16.65
N ASP A 169 12.19 8.87 15.75
CA ASP A 169 11.43 10.08 16.04
C ASP A 169 10.02 10.00 15.41
N PRO A 170 8.95 9.82 16.22
CA PRO A 170 7.57 9.83 15.76
C PRO A 170 7.15 11.10 15.02
N ARG A 171 7.84 12.23 15.24
CA ARG A 171 7.59 13.47 14.49
C ARG A 171 7.85 13.30 12.99
N GLY A 172 8.77 12.40 12.60
CA GLY A 172 9.00 12.07 11.19
C GLY A 172 7.76 11.50 10.49
N MET A 173 6.99 10.65 11.18
CA MET A 173 5.70 10.16 10.65
C MET A 173 4.68 11.29 10.55
N ILE A 174 4.59 12.16 11.56
CA ILE A 174 3.64 13.28 11.58
C ILE A 174 3.89 14.22 10.40
N THR A 175 5.12 14.71 10.25
CA THR A 175 5.43 15.72 9.23
C THR A 175 5.41 15.14 7.81
N ALA A 176 5.79 13.87 7.63
CA ALA A 176 5.64 13.18 6.36
C ALA A 176 4.17 13.11 5.92
N ASN A 177 3.27 12.67 6.81
CA ASN A 177 1.85 12.57 6.51
C ASN A 177 1.22 13.95 6.26
N GLN A 178 1.65 15.01 6.97
CA GLN A 178 1.23 16.39 6.69
C GLN A 178 1.64 16.85 5.29
N LYS A 179 2.88 16.58 4.87
CA LYS A 179 3.36 16.90 3.51
C LYS A 179 2.60 16.13 2.43
N MET A 180 2.32 14.85 2.66
CA MET A 180 1.53 14.03 1.74
C MET A 180 0.08 14.52 1.66
N LYS A 181 -0.53 14.87 2.80
CA LYS A 181 -1.88 15.45 2.88
C LYS A 181 -1.99 16.76 2.10
N ALA A 182 -1.01 17.66 2.25
CA ALA A 182 -0.98 18.94 1.54
C ALA A 182 -0.90 18.79 0.00
N LYS A 183 -0.34 17.68 -0.49
CA LYS A 183 -0.19 17.40 -1.93
C LYS A 183 -1.28 16.47 -2.48
N GLY A 184 -1.96 15.72 -1.62
CA GLY A 184 -2.97 14.74 -1.99
C GLY A 184 -4.24 15.41 -2.54
N LYS A 185 -4.62 15.10 -3.78
CA LYS A 185 -5.84 15.63 -4.41
C LYS A 185 -6.99 14.63 -4.53
N SER A 186 -6.80 13.37 -4.15
CA SER A 186 -7.79 12.32 -4.40
C SER A 186 -9.06 12.50 -3.58
N ILE A 187 -10.21 12.28 -4.23
CA ILE A 187 -11.55 12.41 -3.64
C ILE A 187 -11.77 11.45 -2.45
N PHE A 188 -11.11 10.30 -2.46
CA PHE A 188 -11.17 9.31 -1.37
C PHE A 188 -10.49 9.79 -0.09
N TYR A 189 -9.54 10.73 -0.18
CA TYR A 189 -8.93 11.36 0.99
C TYR A 189 -9.71 12.58 1.49
N LYS A 190 -10.64 13.12 0.68
CA LYS A 190 -11.50 14.25 1.06
C LYS A 190 -12.76 13.80 1.79
N ASN A 191 -13.30 12.64 1.45
CA ASN A 191 -14.48 12.07 2.11
C ASN A 191 -14.08 10.88 3.00
N LEU A 192 -14.24 11.03 4.31
CA LEU A 192 -13.84 10.03 5.29
C LEU A 192 -14.55 8.69 5.11
N LEU A 193 -15.85 8.70 4.79
CA LEU A 193 -16.64 7.48 4.63
C LEU A 193 -16.22 6.73 3.36
N LEU A 194 -16.13 7.42 2.23
CA LEU A 194 -15.68 6.82 0.97
C LEU A 194 -14.23 6.33 1.08
N GLY A 195 -13.38 7.08 1.78
CA GLY A 195 -12.03 6.66 2.11
C GLY A 195 -12.02 5.34 2.88
N LYS A 196 -12.78 5.27 3.99
CA LYS A 196 -12.82 4.04 4.81
C LYS A 196 -13.36 2.83 4.05
N LEU A 197 -14.34 3.01 3.17
CA LEU A 197 -14.98 1.89 2.45
C LEU A 197 -14.21 1.41 1.22
N PHE A 198 -13.56 2.32 0.48
CA PHE A 198 -13.03 2.03 -0.86
C PHE A 198 -11.52 2.22 -1.02
N THR A 199 -10.79 2.52 0.06
CA THR A 199 -9.32 2.45 0.06
C THR A 199 -8.79 1.61 1.22
N PRO A 200 -7.77 0.75 0.97
CA PRO A 200 -7.09 0.03 2.02
C PRO A 200 -6.25 0.96 2.91
N HIS A 201 -5.88 2.15 2.45
CA HIS A 201 -5.01 3.05 3.19
C HIS A 201 -5.71 3.72 4.39
N LEU A 202 -4.99 3.82 5.50
CA LEU A 202 -5.37 4.71 6.59
C LEU A 202 -5.33 6.17 6.13
N SER A 203 -6.22 6.99 6.67
CA SER A 203 -6.15 8.43 6.44
C SER A 203 -4.88 9.02 7.04
N TYR A 204 -4.42 10.15 6.47
CA TYR A 204 -3.27 10.87 7.01
C TYR A 204 -3.49 11.30 8.48
N ASP A 205 -4.73 11.64 8.85
CA ASP A 205 -5.06 12.06 10.22
C ASP A 205 -5.01 10.88 11.19
N GLU A 206 -5.55 9.71 10.82
CA GLU A 206 -5.42 8.48 11.64
C GLU A 206 -3.95 8.15 11.91
N ARG A 207 -3.08 8.27 10.90
CA ARG A 207 -1.63 8.05 11.03
C ARG A 207 -0.97 9.07 11.96
N ILE A 208 -1.33 10.35 11.83
CA ILE A 208 -0.80 11.42 12.70
C ILE A 208 -1.19 11.17 14.16
N GLU A 209 -2.44 10.81 14.43
CA GLU A 209 -2.90 10.50 15.79
C GLU A 209 -2.17 9.29 16.39
N MET A 210 -1.94 8.24 15.59
CA MET A 210 -1.12 7.09 16.04
C MET A 210 0.30 7.50 16.45
N ALA A 211 0.93 8.41 15.71
CA ALA A 211 2.28 8.89 16.01
C ALA A 211 2.32 9.79 17.25
N LYS A 212 1.30 10.62 17.48
CA LYS A 212 1.20 11.48 18.67
C LYS A 212 1.14 10.68 19.98
N LEU A 213 0.55 9.49 19.97
CA LEU A 213 0.52 8.59 21.13
C LEU A 213 1.89 8.04 21.55
N LYS A 214 2.95 8.32 20.77
CA LYS A 214 4.34 7.91 21.02
C LYS A 214 5.26 9.07 21.39
N LEU A 215 4.74 10.30 21.46
CA LEU A 215 5.45 11.49 21.95
C LEU A 215 5.31 11.60 23.46
#